data_AF-A0AAN6E6K9-F1
#
_entry.id   AF-A0AAN6E6K9-F1
#
_cell.length_a   1.000
_cell.length_b   1.000
_cell.length_c   1.000
_cell.angle_alpha   90.00
_cell.angle_beta   90.00
_cell.angle_gamma   90.00
#
_symmetry.space_group_name_H-M   'P 1'
#
loop_
_entity.id
_entity.type
_entity.pdbx_description
1 polymer ?
#
loop_
_entity_poly.entity_id
_entity_poly.type
_entity_poly.pdbx_seq_one_letter_code
_entity_poly.pdbx_strand_id
1 'polypeptide(L)'
;MQFTSVAARTLIRDFATGGCGRTLPAGQQNGNTANVTIQSDSLTRSYLVFVPPHYNPYIPTSVIFSYHGGSRTAQSQQQLDQLTNPEFNTASLVIYPQGVNNTWQGVPGITTNDVLFTADILADVESRYCIDPHRVFVTGKSDGGGFCNVLACDPNLSSRFAAFAPVSGAYYVDTLPCNATTVNLPCSPSRHDIPMLAFHGGNDTTISYNGGERKDECLPTIPHFIEEWAARDLLSPKNTTIPIANNTVLYRYDAGLETGLVGLVYDAVIGHDWPSTAPNADNQVAGHHLASFNATPIILGFFATHPLIVL
;
A
#
# COMPACT_ATOMS: atom_id res chain seq x y z
N MET A 1 -38.77 -19.27 42.76
CA MET A 1 -38.60 -18.01 42.00
C MET A 1 -38.01 -18.36 40.65
N GLN A 2 -38.79 -18.19 39.59
CA GLN A 2 -38.31 -18.22 38.21
C GLN A 2 -37.35 -17.05 38.01
N PHE A 3 -36.16 -17.31 37.48
CA PHE A 3 -35.39 -16.27 36.78
C PHE A 3 -35.38 -16.64 35.31
N THR A 4 -36.14 -15.82 34.58
CA THR A 4 -36.28 -15.74 33.15
C THR A 4 -34.94 -15.48 32.46
N SER A 5 -34.67 -16.29 31.43
CA SER A 5 -33.79 -15.96 30.30
C SER A 5 -34.14 -14.59 29.71
N VAL A 6 -33.16 -13.68 29.61
CA VAL A 6 -33.15 -12.60 28.60
C VAL A 6 -31.69 -12.25 28.22
N ALA A 7 -31.42 -12.42 26.92
CA ALA A 7 -30.46 -11.72 26.04
C ALA A 7 -28.96 -11.65 26.38
N ALA A 8 -28.18 -12.44 25.64
CA ALA A 8 -26.90 -12.00 25.08
C ALA A 8 -26.93 -12.23 23.57
N ARG A 9 -27.58 -11.32 22.84
CA ARG A 9 -27.48 -11.21 21.36
C ARG A 9 -27.42 -9.73 20.99
N THR A 10 -26.35 -9.08 21.39
CA THR A 10 -25.97 -7.79 20.80
C THR A 10 -24.48 -7.68 20.99
N LEU A 11 -23.72 -7.93 19.93
CA LEU A 11 -22.36 -7.46 19.65
C LEU A 11 -21.98 -8.09 18.30
N ILE A 12 -21.37 -7.31 17.41
CA ILE A 12 -21.00 -7.64 16.01
C ILE A 12 -22.14 -7.48 14.98
N ARG A 13 -22.78 -6.30 14.90
CA ARG A 13 -23.55 -5.90 13.70
C ARG A 13 -23.14 -4.55 13.09
N ASP A 14 -22.32 -3.75 13.75
CA ASP A 14 -22.13 -2.33 13.37
C ASP A 14 -20.87 -2.03 12.54
N PHE A 15 -20.13 -3.05 12.06
CA PHE A 15 -18.91 -2.85 11.25
C PHE A 15 -18.95 -3.52 9.86
N ALA A 16 -20.12 -4.06 9.48
CA ALA A 16 -20.27 -4.78 8.22
C ALA A 16 -20.59 -3.81 7.08
N THR A 17 -19.74 -3.79 6.04
CA THR A 17 -20.03 -3.03 4.82
C THR A 17 -21.27 -3.58 4.10
N GLY A 18 -21.82 -2.80 3.16
CA GLY A 18 -23.05 -3.15 2.43
C GLY A 18 -23.01 -4.48 1.66
N GLY A 19 -21.82 -5.01 1.39
CA GLY A 19 -21.59 -6.30 0.75
C GLY A 19 -21.65 -7.52 1.67
N CYS A 20 -21.71 -7.35 2.99
CA CYS A 20 -21.82 -8.50 3.91
C CYS A 20 -23.11 -9.30 3.71
N GLY A 21 -22.96 -10.62 3.69
CA GLY A 21 -23.99 -11.61 3.43
C GLY A 21 -24.36 -11.80 1.95
N ARG A 22 -23.75 -11.04 1.03
CA ARG A 22 -23.99 -11.19 -0.40
C ARG A 22 -23.19 -12.34 -0.99
N THR A 23 -23.76 -13.01 -1.98
CA THR A 23 -23.01 -13.95 -2.81
C THR A 23 -21.96 -13.20 -3.63
N LEU A 24 -20.83 -13.85 -3.91
CA LEU A 24 -19.81 -13.28 -4.79
C LEU A 24 -20.42 -12.89 -6.15
N PRO A 25 -19.92 -11.78 -6.76
CA PRO A 25 -20.32 -11.40 -8.11
C PRO A 25 -20.11 -12.52 -9.13
N ALA A 26 -20.92 -12.53 -10.18
CA ALA A 26 -20.85 -13.54 -11.23
C ALA A 26 -19.44 -13.64 -11.84
N GLY A 27 -18.95 -14.87 -12.04
CA GLY A 27 -17.60 -15.13 -12.58
C GLY A 27 -16.48 -15.04 -11.55
N GLN A 28 -16.80 -14.80 -10.27
CA GLN A 28 -15.83 -14.77 -9.18
C GLN A 28 -16.02 -15.94 -8.22
N GLN A 29 -14.91 -16.41 -7.66
CA GLN A 29 -14.88 -17.49 -6.68
C GLN A 29 -13.65 -17.32 -5.78
N ASN A 30 -13.71 -17.91 -4.59
CA ASN A 30 -12.58 -17.98 -3.67
C ASN A 30 -11.33 -18.56 -4.35
N GLY A 31 -10.18 -17.97 -4.05
CA GLY A 31 -8.88 -18.36 -4.59
C GLY A 31 -8.65 -17.95 -6.05
N ASN A 32 -9.49 -17.10 -6.63
CA ASN A 32 -9.37 -16.65 -8.01
C ASN A 32 -9.31 -15.12 -8.13
N THR A 33 -8.72 -14.67 -9.23
CA THR A 33 -8.72 -13.28 -9.68
C THR A 33 -9.73 -13.07 -10.79
N ALA A 34 -10.47 -11.97 -10.75
CA ALA A 34 -11.34 -11.53 -11.82
C ALA A 34 -11.06 -10.08 -12.22
N ASN A 35 -11.28 -9.76 -13.49
CA ASN A 35 -11.25 -8.37 -13.96
C ASN A 35 -12.64 -7.74 -13.79
N VAL A 36 -12.67 -6.52 -13.25
CA VAL A 36 -13.90 -5.74 -13.05
C VAL A 36 -13.73 -4.40 -13.77
N THR A 37 -14.78 -3.98 -14.48
CA THR A 37 -14.86 -2.65 -15.08
C THR A 37 -15.83 -1.78 -14.31
N ILE A 38 -15.47 -0.51 -14.12
CA ILE A 38 -16.31 0.50 -13.47
C ILE A 38 -16.26 1.81 -14.28
N GLN A 39 -17.27 2.66 -14.10
CA GLN A 39 -17.19 4.05 -14.55
C GLN A 39 -16.56 4.88 -13.44
N SER A 40 -15.55 5.67 -13.77
CA SER A 40 -14.90 6.60 -12.85
C SER A 40 -14.32 7.77 -13.63
N ASP A 41 -14.56 8.99 -13.17
CA ASP A 41 -14.14 10.22 -13.85
C ASP A 41 -14.57 10.28 -15.33
N SER A 42 -15.80 9.84 -15.63
CA SER A 42 -16.34 9.70 -17.00
C SER A 42 -15.57 8.74 -17.92
N LEU A 43 -14.65 7.94 -17.38
CA LEU A 43 -13.91 6.91 -18.10
C LEU A 43 -14.37 5.52 -17.68
N THR A 44 -14.34 4.60 -18.64
CA THR A 44 -14.43 3.16 -18.32
C THR A 44 -13.05 2.70 -17.87
N ARG A 45 -12.92 2.40 -16.58
CA ARG A 45 -11.69 1.93 -15.95
C ARG A 45 -11.84 0.51 -15.46
N SER A 46 -10.73 -0.15 -15.16
CA SER A 46 -10.73 -1.55 -14.72
C SER A 46 -9.74 -1.81 -13.60
N TYR A 47 -10.01 -2.86 -12.84
CA TYR A 47 -9.09 -3.39 -11.84
C TYR A 47 -9.26 -4.90 -11.73
N LEU A 48 -8.23 -5.57 -11.25
CA LEU A 48 -8.31 -6.97 -10.86
C LEU A 48 -8.69 -7.07 -9.39
N VAL A 49 -9.56 -8.02 -9.07
CA VAL A 49 -9.89 -8.39 -7.69
C VAL A 49 -9.56 -9.86 -7.48
N PHE A 50 -8.68 -10.11 -6.52
CA PHE A 50 -8.42 -11.44 -6.00
C PHE A 50 -9.27 -11.68 -4.77
N VAL A 51 -10.10 -12.72 -4.82
CA VAL A 51 -10.86 -13.21 -3.68
C VAL A 51 -10.05 -14.29 -2.99
N PRO A 52 -9.68 -14.16 -1.70
CA PRO A 52 -8.82 -15.13 -1.03
C PRO A 52 -9.51 -16.48 -0.87
N PRO A 53 -8.75 -17.59 -0.75
CA PRO A 53 -9.31 -18.94 -0.67
C PRO A 53 -10.29 -19.11 0.51
N HIS A 54 -10.07 -18.40 1.62
CA HIS A 54 -10.90 -18.48 2.83
C HIS A 54 -11.92 -17.35 2.96
N TYR A 55 -12.23 -16.64 1.88
CA TYR A 55 -13.27 -15.60 1.92
C TYR A 55 -14.62 -16.19 2.37
N ASN A 56 -15.26 -15.55 3.34
CA ASN A 56 -16.59 -15.88 3.81
C ASN A 56 -17.45 -14.60 3.76
N PRO A 57 -18.58 -14.59 3.04
CA PRO A 57 -19.39 -13.39 2.90
C PRO A 57 -20.00 -12.89 4.21
N TYR A 58 -19.91 -13.62 5.32
CA TYR A 58 -20.41 -13.21 6.63
C TYR A 58 -19.31 -12.78 7.61
N ILE A 59 -18.03 -12.80 7.19
CA ILE A 59 -16.89 -12.43 8.02
C ILE A 59 -16.22 -11.20 7.39
N PRO A 60 -16.16 -10.05 8.10
CA PRO A 60 -15.44 -8.87 7.62
C PRO A 60 -14.00 -9.21 7.24
N THR A 61 -13.64 -8.87 6.01
CA THR A 61 -12.38 -9.24 5.36
C THR A 61 -11.54 -7.99 5.08
N SER A 62 -10.23 -8.05 5.34
CA SER A 62 -9.29 -6.99 4.99
C SER A 62 -9.12 -6.84 3.47
N VAL A 63 -8.82 -5.62 3.02
CA VAL A 63 -8.57 -5.30 1.60
C VAL A 63 -7.19 -4.67 1.47
N ILE A 64 -6.44 -5.08 0.44
CA ILE A 64 -5.15 -4.49 0.09
C ILE A 64 -5.25 -3.95 -1.34
N PHE A 65 -4.98 -2.68 -1.53
CA PHE A 65 -4.76 -2.08 -2.85
C PHE A 65 -3.28 -2.17 -3.21
N SER A 66 -2.96 -2.70 -4.39
CA SER A 66 -1.59 -2.82 -4.90
C SER A 66 -1.44 -2.18 -6.28
N TYR A 67 -0.64 -1.13 -6.37
CA TYR A 67 -0.49 -0.31 -7.58
C TYR A 67 0.77 -0.68 -8.37
N HIS A 68 0.61 -0.89 -9.68
CA HIS A 68 1.70 -1.26 -10.57
C HIS A 68 2.70 -0.11 -10.79
N GLY A 69 3.95 -0.43 -11.13
CA GLY A 69 4.93 0.58 -11.55
C GLY A 69 4.62 1.21 -12.92
N GLY A 70 5.35 2.27 -13.29
CA GLY A 70 5.17 2.94 -14.58
C GLY A 70 5.37 1.99 -15.77
N SER A 71 4.55 2.15 -16.80
CA SER A 71 4.53 1.30 -18.01
C SER A 71 4.18 -0.17 -17.76
N ARG A 72 3.78 -0.55 -16.54
CA ARG A 72 3.36 -1.90 -16.15
C ARG A 72 1.83 -2.00 -16.08
N THR A 73 1.33 -3.19 -15.81
CA THR A 73 -0.12 -3.48 -15.73
C THR A 73 -0.51 -4.07 -14.38
N ALA A 74 -1.80 -4.05 -14.07
CA ALA A 74 -2.37 -4.71 -12.89
C ALA A 74 -1.96 -6.19 -12.80
N GLN A 75 -1.98 -6.92 -13.93
CA GLN A 75 -1.56 -8.33 -13.98
C GLN A 75 -0.08 -8.49 -13.63
N SER A 76 0.78 -7.61 -14.14
CA SER A 76 2.20 -7.68 -13.83
C SER A 76 2.50 -7.37 -12.36
N GLN A 77 1.74 -6.46 -11.74
CA GLN A 77 1.87 -6.17 -10.31
C GLN A 77 1.43 -7.37 -9.46
N GLN A 78 0.32 -8.01 -9.82
CA GLN A 78 -0.13 -9.25 -9.16
C GLN A 78 0.92 -10.36 -9.23
N GLN A 79 1.56 -10.53 -10.38
CA GLN A 79 2.63 -11.52 -10.55
C GLN A 79 3.89 -11.12 -9.76
N LEU A 80 4.15 -9.84 -9.61
CA LEU A 80 5.36 -9.33 -8.98
C LEU A 80 5.30 -9.41 -7.45
N ASP A 81 4.21 -8.92 -6.86
CA ASP A 81 4.13 -8.70 -5.40
C ASP A 81 3.73 -9.95 -4.61
N GLN A 82 3.26 -11.00 -5.27
CA GLN A 82 2.88 -12.27 -4.63
C GLN A 82 1.80 -12.12 -3.54
N LEU A 83 1.04 -11.02 -3.50
CA LEU A 83 -0.04 -10.84 -2.51
C LEU A 83 -1.21 -11.78 -2.75
N THR A 84 -1.30 -12.43 -3.92
CA THR A 84 -2.28 -13.49 -4.20
C THR A 84 -1.71 -14.90 -4.02
N ASN A 85 -0.46 -15.04 -3.55
CA ASN A 85 0.14 -16.33 -3.30
C ASN A 85 -0.44 -16.91 -1.99
N PRO A 86 -1.06 -18.10 -2.01
CA PRO A 86 -1.66 -18.72 -0.82
C PRO A 86 -0.66 -19.07 0.28
N GLU A 87 0.66 -19.08 0.01
CA GLU A 87 1.69 -19.20 1.05
C GLU A 87 1.79 -17.96 1.93
N PHE A 88 1.47 -16.78 1.40
CA PHE A 88 1.56 -15.50 2.11
C PHE A 88 0.19 -14.96 2.51
N ASN A 89 -0.80 -15.05 1.64
CA ASN A 89 -2.12 -14.48 1.84
C ASN A 89 -3.23 -15.49 1.59
N THR A 90 -3.93 -15.87 2.66
CA THR A 90 -5.12 -16.74 2.59
C THR A 90 -6.41 -16.01 2.96
N ALA A 91 -6.34 -14.74 3.35
CA ALA A 91 -7.43 -14.08 4.09
C ALA A 91 -7.77 -12.66 3.63
N SER A 92 -6.87 -11.91 2.99
CA SER A 92 -7.14 -10.56 2.51
C SER A 92 -7.60 -10.57 1.05
N LEU A 93 -8.62 -9.78 0.74
CA LEU A 93 -8.95 -9.38 -0.63
C LEU A 93 -7.81 -8.52 -1.17
N VAL A 94 -7.42 -8.71 -2.43
CA VAL A 94 -6.40 -7.87 -3.07
C VAL A 94 -6.95 -7.24 -4.33
N ILE A 95 -6.77 -5.93 -4.43
CA ILE A 95 -7.25 -5.09 -5.53
C ILE A 95 -6.04 -4.57 -6.29
N TYR A 96 -6.03 -4.77 -7.60
CA TYR A 96 -4.98 -4.28 -8.51
C TYR A 96 -5.60 -3.32 -9.53
N PRO A 97 -5.63 -2.01 -9.25
CA PRO A 97 -6.14 -1.02 -10.19
C PRO A 97 -5.28 -0.93 -11.46
N GLN A 98 -5.90 -0.66 -12.61
CA GLN A 98 -5.19 -0.39 -13.86
C GLN A 98 -5.12 1.13 -14.12
N GLY A 99 -3.91 1.67 -14.15
CA GLY A 99 -3.63 3.07 -14.47
C GLY A 99 -3.98 3.40 -15.92
N VAL A 100 -4.50 4.60 -16.17
CA VAL A 100 -4.65 5.12 -17.54
C VAL A 100 -3.25 5.32 -18.12
N ASN A 101 -3.01 4.83 -19.34
CA ASN A 101 -1.68 4.83 -19.97
C ASN A 101 -0.58 4.19 -19.10
N ASN A 102 -0.94 3.24 -18.21
CA ASN A 102 -0.03 2.52 -17.34
C ASN A 102 0.82 3.43 -16.43
N THR A 103 0.22 4.53 -15.94
CA THR A 103 0.86 5.45 -14.99
C THR A 103 -0.17 5.96 -13.98
N TRP A 104 0.26 6.80 -13.04
CA TRP A 104 -0.53 7.26 -11.90
C TRP A 104 -0.40 8.77 -11.70
N GLN A 105 -1.45 9.38 -11.15
CA GLN A 105 -1.41 10.70 -10.55
C GLN A 105 -0.21 10.84 -9.59
N GLY A 106 0.46 12.00 -9.65
CA GLY A 106 1.71 12.25 -8.90
C GLY A 106 2.97 12.01 -9.72
N VAL A 107 2.87 11.36 -10.89
CA VAL A 107 3.94 11.38 -11.90
C VAL A 107 3.86 12.70 -12.69
N PRO A 108 5.00 13.35 -13.00
CA PRO A 108 5.02 14.62 -13.73
C PRO A 108 4.21 14.57 -15.02
N GLY A 109 3.34 15.57 -15.21
CA GLY A 109 2.47 15.70 -16.39
C GLY A 109 1.23 14.79 -16.41
N ILE A 110 1.00 13.96 -15.40
CA ILE A 110 -0.19 13.10 -15.32
C ILE A 110 -1.32 13.81 -14.59
N THR A 111 -2.47 13.93 -15.26
CA THR A 111 -3.65 14.67 -14.80
C THR A 111 -4.88 13.79 -14.57
N THR A 112 -4.77 12.48 -14.79
CA THR A 112 -5.83 11.50 -14.48
C THR A 112 -6.19 11.58 -12.99
N ASN A 113 -7.48 11.53 -12.66
CA ASN A 113 -7.93 11.50 -11.27
C ASN A 113 -7.91 10.06 -10.71
N ASP A 114 -6.72 9.57 -10.38
CA ASP A 114 -6.55 8.22 -9.81
C ASP A 114 -6.99 8.14 -8.34
N VAL A 115 -7.00 9.27 -7.62
CA VAL A 115 -7.57 9.38 -6.27
C VAL A 115 -9.07 9.06 -6.29
N LEU A 116 -9.84 9.71 -7.18
CA LEU A 116 -11.26 9.42 -7.36
C LEU A 116 -11.47 7.96 -7.79
N PHE A 117 -10.66 7.46 -8.72
CA PHE A 117 -10.75 6.06 -9.14
C PHE A 117 -10.55 5.09 -7.97
N THR A 118 -9.57 5.35 -7.10
CA THR A 118 -9.35 4.55 -5.89
C THR A 118 -10.56 4.58 -4.97
N ALA A 119 -11.15 5.76 -4.75
CA ALA A 119 -12.35 5.92 -3.93
C ALA A 119 -13.56 5.16 -4.52
N ASP A 120 -13.75 5.23 -5.84
CA ASP A 120 -14.82 4.53 -6.55
C ASP A 120 -14.66 3.01 -6.48
N ILE A 121 -13.43 2.49 -6.61
CA ILE A 121 -13.15 1.06 -6.42
C ILE A 121 -13.45 0.64 -4.97
N LEU A 122 -13.00 1.42 -3.98
CA LEU A 122 -13.27 1.11 -2.58
C LEU A 122 -14.78 1.03 -2.31
N ALA A 123 -15.55 2.02 -2.77
CA ALA A 123 -17.01 2.01 -2.62
C ALA A 123 -17.66 0.80 -3.33
N ASP A 124 -17.23 0.48 -4.55
CA ASP A 124 -17.71 -0.68 -5.29
C ASP A 124 -17.39 -2.00 -4.57
N VAL A 125 -16.16 -2.16 -4.07
CA VAL A 125 -15.73 -3.32 -3.29
C VAL A 125 -16.53 -3.44 -1.99
N GLU A 126 -16.68 -2.38 -1.22
CA GLU A 126 -17.47 -2.38 0.02
C GLU A 126 -18.95 -2.72 -0.20
N SER A 127 -19.49 -2.42 -1.39
CA SER A 127 -20.87 -2.75 -1.76
C SER A 127 -21.06 -4.22 -2.19
N ARG A 128 -19.99 -4.90 -2.60
CA ARG A 128 -20.04 -6.25 -3.19
C ARG A 128 -19.47 -7.34 -2.30
N TYR A 129 -18.52 -7.02 -1.42
CA TYR A 129 -17.87 -7.96 -0.50
C TYR A 129 -18.07 -7.54 0.95
N CYS A 130 -17.92 -8.50 1.87
CA CYS A 130 -17.94 -8.26 3.30
C CYS A 130 -16.58 -7.75 3.76
N ILE A 131 -16.42 -6.43 3.79
CA ILE A 131 -15.15 -5.78 4.09
C ILE A 131 -15.11 -5.31 5.53
N ASP A 132 -13.94 -5.40 6.15
CA ASP A 132 -13.63 -4.69 7.39
C ASP A 132 -13.12 -3.27 7.03
N PRO A 133 -13.91 -2.21 7.25
CA PRO A 133 -13.52 -0.85 6.89
C PRO A 133 -12.31 -0.33 7.68
N HIS A 134 -11.95 -1.00 8.78
CA HIS A 134 -10.75 -0.65 9.55
C HIS A 134 -9.49 -1.38 9.04
N ARG A 135 -9.60 -2.23 8.03
CA ARG A 135 -8.48 -3.01 7.49
C ARG A 135 -8.38 -2.86 5.98
N VAL A 136 -8.32 -1.62 5.53
CA VAL A 136 -8.08 -1.26 4.13
C VAL A 136 -6.66 -0.71 4.02
N PHE A 137 -5.81 -1.37 3.25
CA PHE A 137 -4.38 -1.12 3.19
C PHE A 137 -3.93 -0.78 1.78
N VAL A 138 -2.77 -0.13 1.66
CA VAL A 138 -2.24 0.35 0.37
C VAL A 138 -0.75 0.01 0.23
N THR A 139 -0.39 -0.54 -0.91
CA THR A 139 0.99 -0.77 -1.32
C THR A 139 1.12 -0.58 -2.83
N GLY A 140 2.34 -0.60 -3.35
CA GLY A 140 2.61 -0.42 -4.76
C GLY A 140 4.09 -0.23 -5.01
N LYS A 141 4.48 -0.33 -6.28
CA LYS A 141 5.89 -0.22 -6.68
C LYS A 141 6.15 1.01 -7.55
N SER A 142 7.30 1.66 -7.40
CA SER A 142 7.77 2.71 -8.34
C SER A 142 6.79 3.88 -8.41
N ASP A 143 6.29 4.24 -9.60
CA ASP A 143 5.18 5.19 -9.77
C ASP A 143 3.97 4.84 -8.86
N GLY A 144 3.61 3.56 -8.73
CA GLY A 144 2.55 3.10 -7.83
C GLY A 144 2.90 3.22 -6.34
N GLY A 145 4.18 3.12 -5.99
CA GLY A 145 4.69 3.41 -4.65
C GLY A 145 4.64 4.91 -4.34
N GLY A 146 4.92 5.75 -5.34
CA GLY A 146 4.68 7.20 -5.28
C GLY A 146 3.20 7.52 -5.08
N PHE A 147 2.33 6.82 -5.81
CA PHE A 147 0.88 6.97 -5.67
C PHE A 147 0.35 6.56 -4.28
N CYS A 148 0.99 5.60 -3.61
CA CYS A 148 0.69 5.32 -2.19
C CYS A 148 0.81 6.57 -1.32
N ASN A 149 1.86 7.39 -1.55
CA ASN A 149 2.03 8.65 -0.83
C ASN A 149 0.97 9.69 -1.20
N VAL A 150 0.56 9.76 -2.47
CA VAL A 150 -0.56 10.63 -2.90
C VAL A 150 -1.83 10.28 -2.13
N LEU A 151 -2.15 8.99 -2.01
CA LEU A 151 -3.31 8.50 -1.26
C LEU A 151 -3.19 8.77 0.25
N ALA A 152 -1.99 8.60 0.81
CA ALA A 152 -1.73 8.90 2.22
C ALA A 152 -1.84 10.40 2.55
N CYS A 153 -1.54 11.27 1.59
CA CYS A 153 -1.65 12.72 1.74
C CYS A 153 -3.03 13.29 1.39
N ASP A 154 -3.92 12.50 0.78
CA ASP A 154 -5.28 12.94 0.44
C ASP A 154 -6.15 12.98 1.71
N PRO A 155 -6.81 14.10 2.04
CA PRO A 155 -7.57 14.24 3.27
C PRO A 155 -8.77 13.28 3.34
N ASN A 156 -9.38 12.90 2.22
CA ASN A 156 -10.53 11.99 2.23
C ASN A 156 -10.06 10.53 2.41
N LEU A 157 -9.03 10.11 1.67
CA LEU A 157 -8.58 8.73 1.66
C LEU A 157 -7.66 8.36 2.83
N SER A 158 -6.91 9.31 3.38
CA SER A 158 -6.12 9.08 4.62
C SER A 158 -7.00 8.70 5.82
N SER A 159 -8.26 9.12 5.85
CA SER A 159 -9.24 8.68 6.87
C SER A 159 -9.81 7.28 6.63
N ARG A 160 -9.58 6.70 5.45
CA ARG A 160 -10.16 5.42 5.01
C ARG A 160 -9.14 4.30 4.97
N PHE A 161 -7.87 4.62 4.78
CA PHE A 161 -6.79 3.66 4.73
C PHE A 161 -6.07 3.54 6.06
N ALA A 162 -5.93 2.30 6.52
CA ALA A 162 -5.35 1.94 7.79
C ALA A 162 -3.83 2.06 7.80
N ALA A 163 -3.14 1.60 6.74
CA ALA A 163 -1.68 1.61 6.65
C ALA A 163 -1.17 1.56 5.19
N PHE A 164 0.07 2.04 4.99
CA PHE A 164 0.72 2.17 3.70
C PHE A 164 2.10 1.48 3.71
N ALA A 165 2.43 0.78 2.62
CA ALA A 165 3.73 0.13 2.48
C ALA A 165 4.30 0.24 1.06
N PRO A 166 4.78 1.43 0.63
CA PRO A 166 5.32 1.62 -0.71
C PRO A 166 6.67 0.90 -0.90
N VAL A 167 6.89 0.38 -2.10
CA VAL A 167 8.14 -0.29 -2.50
C VAL A 167 8.81 0.48 -3.63
N SER A 168 10.06 0.91 -3.41
CA SER A 168 10.85 1.70 -4.37
C SER A 168 10.08 2.92 -4.93
N GLY A 169 9.33 3.63 -4.07
CA GLY A 169 8.35 4.63 -4.46
C GLY A 169 8.95 5.89 -5.08
N ALA A 170 8.31 6.42 -6.13
CA ALA A 170 8.73 7.63 -6.83
C ALA A 170 7.96 8.87 -6.32
N TYR A 171 8.58 9.66 -5.44
CA TYR A 171 7.94 10.81 -4.78
C TYR A 171 8.33 12.14 -5.46
N TYR A 172 7.70 12.46 -6.59
CA TYR A 172 8.05 13.69 -7.32
C TYR A 172 7.53 14.94 -6.61
N VAL A 173 8.33 16.00 -6.65
CA VAL A 173 8.02 17.33 -6.17
C VAL A 173 8.36 18.34 -7.26
N ASP A 174 7.36 19.11 -7.69
CA ASP A 174 7.48 20.16 -8.68
C ASP A 174 8.28 21.36 -8.14
N THR A 175 9.60 21.22 -8.09
CA THR A 175 10.55 22.23 -7.61
C THR A 175 11.94 21.99 -8.19
N LEU A 176 12.55 23.04 -8.75
CA LEU A 176 13.95 23.07 -9.18
C LEU A 176 14.63 24.40 -8.76
N PRO A 177 15.94 24.40 -8.44
CA PRO A 177 16.85 23.25 -8.42
C PRO A 177 16.52 22.26 -7.30
N CYS A 178 16.81 20.97 -7.49
CA CYS A 178 16.47 19.96 -6.49
C CYS A 178 17.48 19.93 -5.34
N ASN A 179 17.00 20.22 -4.14
CA ASN A 179 17.69 19.88 -2.90
C ASN A 179 17.03 18.65 -2.27
N ALA A 180 17.41 17.46 -2.74
CA ALA A 180 16.78 16.20 -2.37
C ALA A 180 16.77 15.90 -0.86
N THR A 181 17.73 16.47 -0.10
CA THR A 181 17.82 16.27 1.36
C THR A 181 16.89 17.17 2.16
N THR A 182 16.33 18.23 1.57
CA THR A 182 15.53 19.21 2.30
C THR A 182 14.32 19.71 1.51
N VAL A 183 13.98 19.09 0.38
CA VAL A 183 12.85 19.50 -0.45
C VAL A 183 11.57 19.40 0.36
N ASN A 184 10.72 20.43 0.29
CA ASN A 184 9.46 20.41 1.00
C ASN A 184 8.54 19.33 0.41
N LEU A 185 7.97 18.49 1.26
CA LEU A 185 7.03 17.42 0.86
C LEU A 185 5.60 17.84 1.28
N PRO A 186 4.86 18.58 0.44
CA PRO A 186 3.50 18.98 0.77
C PRO A 186 2.60 17.75 0.92
N CYS A 187 1.83 17.72 2.01
CA CYS A 187 0.96 16.60 2.38
C CYS A 187 -0.12 17.12 3.32
N SER A 188 -1.38 16.68 3.17
CA SER A 188 -2.49 17.17 3.98
C SER A 188 -3.47 16.05 4.36
N PRO A 189 -3.00 15.03 5.12
CA PRO A 189 -3.87 13.98 5.62
C PRO A 189 -4.91 14.54 6.60
N SER A 190 -6.02 13.82 6.78
CA SER A 190 -7.08 14.17 7.74
C SER A 190 -6.82 13.69 9.16
N ARG A 191 -5.77 12.88 9.38
CA ARG A 191 -5.37 12.37 10.69
C ARG A 191 -3.85 12.36 10.86
N HIS A 192 -3.44 12.34 12.12
CA HIS A 192 -2.08 12.04 12.57
C HIS A 192 -2.13 10.66 13.22
N ASP A 193 -1.23 9.76 12.85
CA ASP A 193 -1.19 8.31 13.17
C ASP A 193 -1.17 7.43 11.90
N ILE A 194 -0.61 7.88 10.78
CA ILE A 194 -0.63 7.14 9.51
C ILE A 194 0.52 6.13 9.44
N PRO A 195 0.26 4.82 9.59
CA PRO A 195 1.32 3.83 9.55
C PRO A 195 1.93 3.75 8.15
N MET A 196 3.26 3.89 8.06
CA MET A 196 4.02 3.93 6.82
C MET A 196 5.27 3.05 6.92
N LEU A 197 5.32 1.96 6.14
CA LEU A 197 6.50 1.09 6.04
C LEU A 197 7.06 1.08 4.61
N ALA A 198 8.03 1.96 4.35
CA ALA A 198 8.66 2.04 3.04
C ALA A 198 9.75 0.97 2.84
N PHE A 199 9.94 0.51 1.61
CA PHE A 199 11.02 -0.40 1.22
C PHE A 199 11.84 0.25 0.10
N HIS A 200 13.18 0.21 0.20
CA HIS A 200 14.03 0.77 -0.85
C HIS A 200 15.41 0.11 -0.97
N GLY A 201 15.89 -0.04 -2.20
CA GLY A 201 17.21 -0.57 -2.52
C GLY A 201 18.29 0.50 -2.61
N GLY A 202 19.47 0.23 -2.07
CA GLY A 202 20.63 1.12 -2.13
C GLY A 202 21.24 1.22 -3.52
N ASN A 203 21.08 0.19 -4.36
CA ASN A 203 21.52 0.17 -5.75
C ASN A 203 20.39 0.53 -6.74
N ASP A 204 19.29 1.11 -6.25
CA ASP A 204 18.22 1.59 -7.13
C ASP A 204 18.74 2.74 -8.01
N THR A 205 18.88 2.46 -9.32
CA THR A 205 19.34 3.42 -10.33
C THR A 205 18.18 4.12 -11.05
N THR A 206 16.94 3.73 -10.78
CA THR A 206 15.74 4.34 -11.39
C THR A 206 15.17 5.42 -10.50
N ILE A 207 14.98 5.10 -9.22
CA ILE A 207 14.57 6.01 -8.15
C ILE A 207 15.67 5.93 -7.09
N SER A 208 16.66 6.81 -7.22
CA SER A 208 17.85 6.75 -6.35
C SER A 208 17.47 6.89 -4.88
N TYR A 209 18.07 6.04 -4.04
CA TYR A 209 17.99 6.18 -2.58
C TYR A 209 18.40 7.59 -2.10
N ASN A 210 19.36 8.20 -2.81
CA ASN A 210 19.87 9.53 -2.53
C ASN A 210 19.05 10.66 -3.18
N GLY A 211 17.91 10.35 -3.79
CA GLY A 211 17.07 11.32 -4.50
C GLY A 211 17.80 11.96 -5.69
N GLY A 212 17.33 13.14 -6.10
CA GLY A 212 17.90 13.93 -7.18
C GLY A 212 16.87 14.38 -8.20
N GLU A 213 17.33 15.01 -9.28
CA GLU A 213 16.46 15.49 -10.35
C GLU A 213 16.04 14.35 -11.29
N ARG A 214 14.76 14.29 -11.62
CA ARG A 214 14.23 13.33 -12.58
C ARG A 214 12.93 13.84 -13.18
N LYS A 215 12.78 13.75 -14.51
CA LYS A 215 11.61 14.26 -15.24
C LYS A 215 11.30 15.74 -14.90
N ASP A 216 12.34 16.57 -14.85
CA ASP A 216 12.24 18.00 -14.53
C ASP A 216 11.61 18.33 -13.16
N GLU A 217 11.58 17.36 -12.25
CA GLU A 217 11.10 17.52 -10.87
C GLU A 217 12.13 16.94 -9.88
N CYS A 218 11.98 17.29 -8.60
CA CYS A 218 12.85 16.82 -7.52
C CYS A 218 12.31 15.53 -6.89
N LEU A 219 13.17 14.54 -6.71
CA LEU A 219 12.92 13.39 -5.85
C LEU A 219 13.65 13.61 -4.52
N PRO A 220 12.97 13.50 -3.36
CA PRO A 220 13.63 13.53 -2.07
C PRO A 220 14.56 12.33 -1.92
N THR A 221 15.55 12.43 -1.04
CA THR A 221 16.21 11.22 -0.52
C THR A 221 15.16 10.37 0.20
N ILE A 222 15.32 9.05 0.17
CA ILE A 222 14.40 8.14 0.86
C ILE A 222 14.45 8.31 2.39
N PRO A 223 15.62 8.57 3.01
CA PRO A 223 15.69 9.02 4.39
C PRO A 223 14.84 10.27 4.67
N HIS A 224 14.99 11.34 3.88
CA HIS A 224 14.20 12.56 4.05
C HIS A 224 12.70 12.28 3.93
N PHE A 225 12.28 11.48 2.94
CA PHE A 225 10.89 11.08 2.79
C PHE A 225 10.31 10.40 4.04
N ILE A 226 11.02 9.41 4.60
CA ILE A 226 10.49 8.67 5.76
C ILE A 226 10.58 9.49 7.06
N GLU A 227 11.60 10.35 7.19
CA GLU A 227 11.74 11.27 8.32
C GLU A 227 10.61 12.31 8.36
N GLU A 228 10.18 12.81 7.19
CA GLU A 228 9.02 13.69 7.08
C GLU A 228 7.71 12.99 7.49
N TRP A 229 7.53 11.69 7.19
CA TRP A 229 6.41 10.91 7.72
C TRP A 229 6.48 10.73 9.24
N ALA A 230 7.65 10.41 9.77
CA ALA A 230 7.85 10.32 11.21
C ALA A 230 7.53 11.66 11.91
N ALA A 231 7.93 12.78 11.32
CA ALA A 231 7.63 14.11 11.84
C ALA A 231 6.12 14.46 11.80
N ARG A 232 5.41 14.07 10.73
CA ARG A 232 3.94 14.28 10.62
C ARG A 232 3.15 13.56 11.70
N ASP A 233 3.63 12.40 12.12
CA ASP A 233 3.04 11.58 13.18
C ASP A 233 3.68 11.85 14.56
N LEU A 234 4.40 12.97 14.70
CA LEU A 234 4.98 13.42 15.97
C LEU A 234 5.95 12.42 16.62
N LEU A 235 6.58 11.57 15.81
CA LEU A 235 7.54 10.57 16.25
C LEU A 235 8.92 11.19 16.52
N SER A 236 9.76 10.46 17.26
CA SER A 236 11.16 10.84 17.45
C SER A 236 11.88 10.90 16.10
N PRO A 237 12.67 11.96 15.82
CA PRO A 237 13.52 12.01 14.62
C PRO A 237 14.67 10.99 14.69
N LYS A 238 14.99 10.47 15.88
CA LYS A 238 15.98 9.41 16.05
C LYS A 238 15.31 8.05 15.82
N ASN A 239 15.77 7.34 14.80
CA ASN A 239 15.38 5.95 14.55
C ASN A 239 16.16 4.94 15.40
N THR A 240 15.60 3.73 15.51
CA THR A 240 16.29 2.52 15.93
C THR A 240 16.60 1.69 14.68
N THR A 241 17.86 1.32 14.49
CA THR A 241 18.29 0.43 13.39
C THR A 241 18.24 -1.04 13.84
N ILE A 242 17.52 -1.87 13.10
CA ILE A 242 17.32 -3.28 13.39
C ILE A 242 17.77 -4.10 12.17
N PRO A 243 18.83 -4.93 12.25
CA PRO A 243 19.15 -5.87 11.20
C PRO A 243 18.03 -6.91 11.05
N ILE A 244 17.51 -7.09 9.83
CA ILE A 244 16.43 -8.06 9.57
C ILE A 244 16.82 -9.16 8.58
N ALA A 245 17.84 -8.94 7.76
CA ALA A 245 18.43 -9.92 6.84
C ALA A 245 19.83 -9.48 6.38
N ASN A 246 20.49 -10.26 5.52
CA ASN A 246 21.80 -9.88 4.97
C ASN A 246 21.69 -8.61 4.13
N ASN A 247 22.53 -7.61 4.44
CA ASN A 247 22.52 -6.28 3.83
C ASN A 247 21.23 -5.48 4.05
N THR A 248 20.32 -5.95 4.90
CA THR A 248 19.01 -5.35 5.10
C THR A 248 18.83 -4.90 6.56
N VAL A 249 18.41 -3.64 6.73
CA VAL A 249 18.06 -3.06 8.02
C VAL A 249 16.68 -2.42 7.98
N LEU A 250 15.97 -2.47 9.10
CA LEU A 250 14.79 -1.64 9.37
C LEU A 250 15.24 -0.43 10.19
N TYR A 251 15.02 0.77 9.67
CA TYR A 251 15.03 2.01 10.44
C TYR A 251 13.61 2.24 10.97
N ARG A 252 13.42 2.14 12.28
CA ARG A 252 12.12 2.31 12.93
C ARG A 252 12.05 3.61 13.71
N TYR A 253 10.99 4.38 13.52
CA TYR A 253 10.71 5.63 14.23
C TYR A 253 9.63 5.37 15.28
N ASP A 254 9.89 5.75 16.53
CA ASP A 254 9.06 5.44 17.69
C ASP A 254 8.86 6.71 18.55
N ALA A 255 7.76 6.79 19.31
CA ALA A 255 7.54 7.81 20.35
C ALA A 255 6.90 7.20 21.61
N GLY A 256 7.69 7.03 22.66
CA GLY A 256 7.20 6.45 23.93
C GLY A 256 6.71 5.01 23.74
N LEU A 257 5.39 4.79 23.88
CA LEU A 257 4.75 3.48 23.66
C LEU A 257 4.23 3.30 22.22
N GLU A 258 4.21 4.36 21.42
CA GLU A 258 3.86 4.29 19.99
C GLU A 258 5.10 3.79 19.24
N THR A 259 5.11 2.48 18.95
CA THR A 259 6.23 1.83 18.27
C THR A 259 5.80 1.23 16.94
N GLY A 260 6.64 1.34 15.92
CA GLY A 260 6.43 0.66 14.65
C GLY A 260 5.41 1.30 13.72
N LEU A 261 5.00 2.53 13.99
CA LEU A 261 4.10 3.30 13.13
C LEU A 261 4.78 3.68 11.80
N VAL A 262 6.01 4.21 11.87
CA VAL A 262 6.77 4.62 10.68
C VAL A 262 8.11 3.88 10.61
N GLY A 263 8.45 3.38 9.43
CA GLY A 263 9.73 2.71 9.21
C GLY A 263 10.18 2.63 7.76
N LEU A 264 11.47 2.40 7.58
CA LEU A 264 12.12 2.16 6.29
C LEU A 264 12.91 0.85 6.34
N VAL A 265 12.51 -0.11 5.52
CA VAL A 265 13.32 -1.28 5.18
C VAL A 265 14.28 -0.90 4.07
N TYR A 266 15.55 -0.78 4.41
CA TYR A 266 16.63 -0.48 3.47
C TYR A 266 17.45 -1.74 3.23
N ASP A 267 17.70 -2.05 1.96
CA ASP A 267 18.65 -3.08 1.58
C ASP A 267 19.77 -2.46 0.74
N ALA A 268 21.03 -2.66 1.16
CA ALA A 268 22.16 -1.97 0.57
C ALA A 268 22.51 -2.39 -0.86
N VAL A 269 22.01 -3.54 -1.32
CA VAL A 269 22.51 -4.15 -2.56
C VAL A 269 21.45 -4.31 -3.64
N ILE A 270 20.15 -4.38 -3.29
CA ILE A 270 19.10 -4.55 -4.31
C ILE A 270 18.88 -3.28 -5.12
N GLY A 271 18.40 -3.46 -6.35
CA GLY A 271 18.13 -2.37 -7.29
C GLY A 271 16.71 -1.83 -7.16
N HIS A 272 16.13 -1.43 -8.29
CA HIS A 272 14.73 -1.01 -8.40
C HIS A 272 13.76 -2.22 -8.37
N ASP A 273 13.76 -2.96 -7.27
CA ASP A 273 13.16 -4.29 -7.15
C ASP A 273 12.01 -4.33 -6.17
N TRP A 274 11.00 -5.18 -6.44
CA TRP A 274 10.21 -5.79 -5.38
C TRP A 274 11.06 -6.87 -4.70
N PRO A 275 11.48 -6.70 -3.42
CA PRO A 275 12.39 -7.63 -2.77
C PRO A 275 11.80 -9.04 -2.65
N SER A 276 12.52 -10.03 -3.17
CA SER A 276 12.12 -11.43 -3.19
C SER A 276 13.35 -12.36 -3.11
N THR A 277 13.22 -13.44 -2.34
CA THR A 277 14.21 -14.54 -2.27
C THR A 277 14.10 -15.48 -3.47
N ALA A 278 13.07 -15.33 -4.30
CA ALA A 278 12.86 -16.07 -5.53
C ALA A 278 12.94 -15.13 -6.75
N PRO A 279 13.30 -15.66 -7.95
CA PRO A 279 13.32 -14.85 -9.16
C PRO A 279 11.96 -14.21 -9.46
N ASN A 280 11.97 -12.94 -9.85
CA ASN A 280 10.81 -12.19 -10.30
C ASN A 280 11.19 -11.25 -11.45
N ALA A 281 10.20 -10.52 -11.98
CA ALA A 281 10.40 -9.67 -13.15
C ALA A 281 11.38 -8.49 -12.93
N ASP A 282 11.65 -8.10 -11.69
CA ASP A 282 12.57 -7.00 -11.38
C ASP A 282 14.01 -7.51 -11.16
N ASN A 283 14.17 -8.56 -10.34
CA ASN A 283 15.48 -9.04 -9.93
C ASN A 283 16.21 -9.91 -10.97
N GLN A 284 15.56 -10.16 -12.11
CA GLN A 284 16.15 -10.82 -13.28
C GLN A 284 16.73 -9.82 -14.30
N VAL A 285 16.66 -8.52 -14.02
CA VAL A 285 17.30 -7.46 -14.83
C VAL A 285 18.82 -7.48 -14.60
N ALA A 286 19.59 -7.15 -15.64
CA ALA A 286 21.04 -7.09 -15.55
C ALA A 286 21.50 -6.12 -14.45
N GLY A 287 22.38 -6.58 -13.56
CA GLY A 287 22.87 -5.80 -12.41
C GLY A 287 21.99 -5.89 -11.16
N HIS A 288 20.83 -6.54 -11.25
CA HIS A 288 19.97 -6.83 -10.11
C HIS A 288 20.17 -8.29 -9.66
N HIS A 289 19.68 -8.61 -8.48
CA HIS A 289 19.84 -9.93 -7.86
C HIS A 289 18.77 -10.16 -6.80
N LEU A 290 18.61 -11.42 -6.39
CA LEU A 290 17.67 -11.82 -5.34
C LEU A 290 17.96 -11.07 -4.03
N ALA A 291 16.89 -10.66 -3.35
CA ALA A 291 16.99 -10.13 -1.99
C ALA A 291 17.22 -11.28 -1.00
N SER A 292 17.74 -10.93 0.18
CA SER A 292 17.90 -11.88 1.30
C SER A 292 16.59 -12.07 2.10
N PHE A 293 15.51 -11.41 1.70
CA PHE A 293 14.20 -11.43 2.34
C PHE A 293 13.06 -11.29 1.30
N ASN A 294 11.83 -11.58 1.72
CA ASN A 294 10.62 -11.31 0.93
C ASN A 294 9.89 -10.11 1.53
N ALA A 295 9.63 -9.07 0.72
CA ALA A 295 8.89 -7.89 1.19
C ALA A 295 7.43 -8.22 1.53
N THR A 296 6.78 -9.07 0.73
CA THR A 296 5.36 -9.41 0.83
C THR A 296 4.92 -9.89 2.22
N PRO A 297 5.53 -10.93 2.84
CA PRO A 297 5.14 -11.33 4.19
C PRO A 297 5.42 -10.27 5.27
N ILE A 298 6.44 -9.42 5.09
CA ILE A 298 6.69 -8.30 6.02
C ILE A 298 5.58 -7.26 5.91
N ILE A 299 5.17 -6.90 4.68
CA ILE A 299 4.05 -5.98 4.41
C ILE A 299 2.75 -6.52 5.02
N LEU A 300 2.44 -7.81 4.81
CA LEU A 300 1.25 -8.44 5.38
C LEU A 300 1.27 -8.45 6.91
N GLY A 301 2.44 -8.72 7.51
CA GLY A 301 2.63 -8.64 8.95
C GLY A 301 2.41 -7.22 9.49
N PHE A 302 2.95 -6.21 8.81
CA PHE A 302 2.75 -4.80 9.13
C PHE A 302 1.27 -4.39 9.06
N PHE A 303 0.56 -4.76 7.99
CA PHE A 303 -0.87 -4.48 7.87
C PHE A 303 -1.70 -5.17 8.94
N ALA A 304 -1.36 -6.42 9.30
CA ALA A 304 -2.11 -7.17 10.31
C ALA A 304 -2.09 -6.51 11.70
N THR A 305 -1.04 -5.74 12.02
CA THR A 305 -0.87 -5.07 13.32
C THR A 305 -1.32 -3.61 13.33
N HIS A 306 -1.74 -3.06 12.18
CA HIS A 306 -2.10 -1.64 12.05
C HIS A 306 -3.50 -1.45 11.46
N PRO A 307 -4.57 -1.97 12.09
CA PRO A 307 -5.92 -1.58 11.72
C PRO A 307 -6.14 -0.09 12.01
N LEU A 308 -7.01 0.55 11.23
CA LEU A 308 -7.41 1.93 11.46
C LEU A 308 -8.10 2.05 12.82
N ILE A 309 -7.61 2.94 13.66
CA ILE A 309 -8.20 3.23 14.97
C ILE A 309 -9.12 4.44 14.78
N VAL A 310 -10.43 4.21 14.90
CA VAL A 310 -11.40 5.30 14.96
C VAL A 310 -11.61 5.63 16.44
N LEU A 311 -10.96 6.69 16.91
CA LEU A 311 -11.11 7.24 18.26
C LEU A 311 -12.37 8.08 18.41
#